data_AF-A0AAU8LR40-F1
#
_entry.id   AF-A0AAU8LR40-F1
#
_cell.length_a   1.000
_cell.length_b   1.000
_cell.length_c   1.000
_cell.angle_alpha   90.00
_cell.angle_beta   90.00
_cell.angle_gamma   90.00
#
_symmetry.space_group_name_H-M   'P 1'
#
loop_
_entity.id
_entity.type
_entity.pdbx_description
1 polymer ?
#
loop_
_entity_poly.entity_id
_entity_poly.type
_entity_poly.pdbx_seq_one_letter_code
_entity_poly.pdbx_strand_id
1 'polypeptide(L)'
;MSNLPKIKKLSNNFHLLISALLVAIPLYYVIYWAFINSLPETLITKNVASVPLVQNHLSIKFQLIGFVVSLLPLSALVYGLINIRKLFSFYKEGVIFSFEHVAIFKKTSKALIGWVFLSILYESAKSVLFSLGNPPGQRIINVGFSSPEITTLVVAGIVFVIAWVMDEGRILTEEQRLTV
;
A
#
# COMPACT_ATOMS: atom_id res chain seq x y z
N MET A 1 35.56 -9.11 -2.86
CA MET A 1 34.69 -9.86 -3.80
C MET A 1 33.45 -9.02 -4.07
N SER A 2 33.11 -8.76 -5.35
CA SER A 2 31.98 -7.88 -5.69
C SER A 2 30.63 -8.57 -5.41
N ASN A 3 29.72 -7.91 -4.70
CA ASN A 3 28.38 -8.42 -4.38
C ASN A 3 27.35 -8.19 -5.51
N LEU A 4 27.76 -7.55 -6.61
CA LEU A 4 26.92 -7.24 -7.78
C LEU A 4 26.12 -8.42 -8.35
N PRO A 5 26.70 -9.61 -8.59
CA PRO A 5 25.91 -10.72 -9.15
C PRO A 5 24.82 -11.23 -8.20
N LYS A 6 25.06 -11.20 -6.88
CA LYS A 6 24.06 -11.54 -5.86
C LYS A 6 22.92 -10.52 -5.84
N ILE A 7 23.25 -9.23 -5.92
CA ILE A 7 22.27 -8.13 -5.97
C ILE A 7 21.39 -8.26 -7.22
N LYS A 8 21.98 -8.54 -8.39
CA LYS A 8 21.22 -8.70 -9.65
C LYS A 8 20.23 -9.87 -9.59
N LYS A 9 20.66 -11.03 -9.07
CA LYS A 9 19.78 -12.21 -8.93
C LYS A 9 18.64 -11.94 -7.95
N LEU A 10 18.96 -11.36 -6.79
CA LEU A 10 17.95 -11.03 -5.78
C LEU A 10 16.95 -9.99 -6.31
N SER A 11 17.44 -8.96 -6.99
CA SER A 11 16.60 -7.90 -7.57
C SER A 11 15.65 -8.43 -8.64
N ASN A 12 16.08 -9.41 -9.45
CA ASN A 12 15.19 -10.06 -10.40
C ASN A 12 14.01 -10.78 -9.71
N ASN A 13 14.30 -11.51 -8.62
CA ASN A 13 13.25 -12.20 -7.87
C ASN A 13 12.27 -11.21 -7.24
N PHE A 14 12.77 -10.13 -6.63
CA PHE A 14 11.91 -9.08 -6.08
C PHE A 14 11.10 -8.36 -7.17
N HIS A 15 11.69 -8.07 -8.34
CA HIS A 15 10.95 -7.47 -9.45
C HIS A 15 9.78 -8.38 -9.89
N LEU A 16 9.99 -9.69 -10.02
CA LEU A 16 8.93 -10.65 -10.35
C LEU A 16 7.86 -10.74 -9.26
N LEU A 17 8.27 -10.82 -7.99
CA LEU A 17 7.38 -10.85 -6.85
C LEU A 17 6.48 -9.62 -6.81
N ILE A 18 7.05 -8.41 -6.94
CA ILE A 18 6.29 -7.16 -6.93
C ILE A 18 5.37 -7.07 -8.16
N SER A 19 5.81 -7.58 -9.32
CA SER A 19 4.96 -7.66 -10.52
C SER A 19 3.76 -8.59 -10.33
N ALA A 20 3.95 -9.72 -9.65
CA ALA A 20 2.86 -10.63 -9.29
C ALA A 20 1.90 -9.97 -8.29
N LEU A 21 2.42 -9.29 -7.26
CA LEU A 21 1.60 -8.55 -6.28
C LEU A 21 0.77 -7.44 -6.93
N LEU A 22 1.32 -6.74 -7.94
CA LEU A 22 0.60 -5.70 -8.68
C LEU A 22 -0.67 -6.21 -9.37
N VAL A 23 -0.74 -7.50 -9.70
CA VAL A 23 -1.94 -8.13 -10.30
C VAL A 23 -2.78 -8.82 -9.23
N ALA A 24 -2.13 -9.54 -8.31
CA ALA A 24 -2.80 -10.31 -7.27
C ALA A 24 -3.61 -9.43 -6.31
N ILE A 25 -3.10 -8.26 -5.93
CA ILE A 25 -3.78 -7.37 -4.97
C ILE A 25 -5.07 -6.77 -5.56
N PRO A 26 -5.09 -6.14 -6.75
CA PRO A 26 -6.35 -5.69 -7.35
C PRO A 26 -7.34 -6.83 -7.56
N LEU A 27 -6.86 -8.00 -8.00
CA LEU A 27 -7.72 -9.17 -8.18
C LEU A 27 -8.34 -9.61 -6.85
N TYR A 28 -7.58 -9.60 -5.76
CA TYR A 28 -8.10 -9.85 -4.42
C TYR A 28 -9.21 -8.87 -4.03
N TYR A 29 -9.08 -7.57 -4.32
CA TYR A 29 -10.15 -6.59 -4.03
C TYR A 29 -11.42 -6.86 -4.82
N VAL A 30 -11.28 -7.22 -6.11
CA VAL A 30 -12.42 -7.58 -6.97
C VAL A 30 -13.13 -8.83 -6.43
N ILE A 31 -12.37 -9.88 -6.11
CA ILE A 31 -12.92 -11.13 -5.54
C ILE A 31 -13.56 -10.86 -4.18
N TYR A 32 -12.92 -10.08 -3.31
CA TYR A 32 -13.44 -9.73 -1.99
C TYR A 32 -14.82 -9.08 -2.09
N TRP A 33 -14.99 -8.07 -2.94
CA TRP A 33 -16.28 -7.39 -3.11
C TRP A 33 -17.31 -8.23 -3.86
N ALA A 34 -16.89 -9.02 -4.86
CA ALA A 34 -17.79 -9.90 -5.62
C ALA A 34 -18.39 -11.03 -4.76
N PHE A 35 -17.62 -11.56 -3.81
CA PHE A 35 -18.03 -12.66 -2.94
C PHE A 35 -18.37 -12.22 -1.51
N ILE A 36 -18.51 -10.92 -1.25
CA ILE A 36 -18.63 -10.40 0.11
C ILE A 36 -19.81 -10.97 0.90
N ASN A 37 -20.93 -11.27 0.23
CA ASN A 37 -22.11 -11.89 0.83
C ASN A 37 -21.94 -13.40 1.11
N SER A 38 -20.92 -14.03 0.55
CA SER A 38 -20.59 -15.45 0.76
C SER A 38 -19.45 -15.65 1.77
N LEU A 39 -18.82 -14.56 2.22
CA LEU A 39 -17.72 -14.62 3.18
C LEU A 39 -18.28 -14.72 4.62
N PRO A 40 -17.60 -15.47 5.51
CA PRO A 40 -17.95 -15.48 6.92
C PRO A 40 -17.80 -14.09 7.54
N GLU A 41 -18.70 -13.75 8.46
CA GLU A 41 -18.75 -12.43 9.12
C GLU A 41 -17.41 -12.04 9.76
N THR A 42 -16.62 -13.01 10.26
CA THR A 42 -15.30 -12.79 10.85
C THR A 42 -14.28 -12.13 9.91
N LEU A 43 -14.39 -12.37 8.60
CA LEU A 43 -13.54 -11.74 7.58
C LEU A 43 -14.04 -10.34 7.20
N ILE A 44 -15.33 -10.07 7.43
CA ILE A 44 -15.98 -8.80 7.12
C ILE A 44 -15.77 -7.79 8.27
N THR A 45 -15.88 -8.26 9.52
CA THR A 45 -15.88 -7.45 10.75
C THR A 45 -14.54 -7.41 11.48
N LYS A 46 -13.46 -7.95 10.92
CA LYS A 46 -12.12 -8.02 11.57
C LYS A 46 -11.62 -6.70 12.18
N ASN A 47 -12.15 -5.55 11.75
CA ASN A 47 -11.84 -4.20 12.25
C ASN A 47 -13.06 -3.36 12.67
N VAL A 48 -14.26 -3.96 12.78
CA VAL A 48 -15.50 -3.26 13.17
C VAL A 48 -15.94 -3.80 14.53
N ALA A 49 -16.18 -2.91 15.49
CA ALA A 49 -16.55 -3.27 16.85
C ALA A 49 -17.75 -4.24 16.89
N SER A 50 -17.74 -5.10 17.91
CA SER A 50 -18.53 -6.31 18.15
C SER A 50 -20.06 -6.12 18.23
N VAL A 51 -20.69 -5.55 17.20
CA VAL A 51 -22.15 -5.47 17.08
C VAL A 51 -22.60 -6.38 15.94
N PRO A 52 -23.61 -7.23 16.14
CA PRO A 52 -24.13 -8.07 15.07
C PRO A 52 -24.69 -7.16 13.97
N LEU A 53 -23.99 -7.11 12.84
CA LEU A 53 -24.47 -6.48 11.62
C LEU A 53 -25.67 -7.30 11.15
N VAL A 54 -26.87 -6.77 11.27
CA VAL A 54 -28.08 -7.51 10.92
C VAL A 54 -28.08 -7.82 9.42
N GLN A 55 -28.26 -9.11 9.12
CA GLN A 55 -28.61 -9.74 7.83
C GLN A 55 -27.58 -9.58 6.70
N ASN A 56 -26.56 -10.44 6.74
CA ASN A 56 -25.97 -11.35 5.70
C ASN A 56 -26.08 -11.06 4.18
N HIS A 57 -26.61 -9.92 3.76
CA HIS A 57 -26.81 -9.59 2.37
C HIS A 57 -26.67 -8.08 2.16
N LEU A 58 -25.45 -7.66 1.86
CA LEU A 58 -25.19 -6.31 1.42
C LEU A 58 -25.80 -6.13 0.03
N SER A 59 -26.70 -5.17 -0.12
CA SER A 59 -27.29 -4.84 -1.43
C SER A 59 -26.18 -4.48 -2.44
N ILE A 60 -26.39 -4.84 -3.71
CA ILE A 60 -25.43 -4.57 -4.79
C ILE A 60 -25.01 -3.09 -4.87
N LYS A 61 -25.91 -2.17 -4.52
CA LYS A 61 -25.60 -0.72 -4.46
C LYS A 61 -24.51 -0.43 -3.44
N PHE A 62 -24.63 -0.98 -2.23
CA PHE A 62 -23.64 -0.78 -1.18
C PHE A 62 -22.34 -1.53 -1.47
N GLN A 63 -22.39 -2.70 -2.13
CA GLN A 63 -21.19 -3.38 -2.62
C GLN A 63 -20.41 -2.51 -3.61
N LEU A 64 -21.09 -1.92 -4.60
CA LEU A 64 -20.45 -1.04 -5.59
C LEU A 64 -19.85 0.21 -4.93
N ILE A 65 -20.58 0.83 -4.00
CA ILE A 65 -20.06 1.98 -3.23
C ILE A 65 -18.79 1.58 -2.48
N GLY A 66 -18.84 0.49 -1.71
CA GLY A 66 -17.69 0.03 -0.95
C GLY A 66 -16.50 -0.36 -1.83
N PHE A 67 -16.76 -1.01 -2.97
CA PHE A 67 -15.74 -1.30 -3.98
C PHE A 67 -15.08 -0.03 -4.49
N VAL A 68 -15.86 0.97 -4.92
CA VAL A 68 -15.33 2.25 -5.43
C VAL A 68 -14.51 2.97 -4.36
N VAL A 69 -14.97 3.02 -3.11
CA VAL A 69 -14.21 3.66 -2.03
C VAL A 69 -12.92 2.88 -1.74
N SER A 70 -12.93 1.55 -1.87
CA SER A 70 -11.74 0.71 -1.68
C SER A 70 -10.65 0.93 -2.74
N LEU A 71 -11.01 1.49 -3.90
CA LEU A 71 -10.04 1.85 -4.95
C LEU A 71 -9.12 2.99 -4.52
N LEU A 72 -9.55 3.84 -3.57
CA LEU A 72 -8.74 4.96 -3.08
C LEU A 72 -7.44 4.47 -2.41
N PRO A 73 -7.46 3.71 -1.29
CA PRO A 73 -6.23 3.17 -0.73
C PRO A 73 -5.53 2.20 -1.69
N LEU A 74 -6.27 1.42 -2.49
CA LEU A 74 -5.67 0.52 -3.47
C LEU A 74 -4.79 1.28 -4.48
N SER A 75 -5.23 2.45 -4.95
CA SER A 75 -4.47 3.26 -5.90
C SER A 75 -3.12 3.71 -5.34
N ALA A 76 -3.07 4.14 -4.08
CA ALA A 76 -1.84 4.53 -3.40
C ALA A 76 -0.90 3.32 -3.21
N LEU A 77 -1.46 2.16 -2.86
CA LEU A 77 -0.70 0.91 -2.71
C LEU A 77 -0.09 0.47 -4.05
N VAL A 78 -0.90 0.44 -5.11
CA VAL A 78 -0.45 0.09 -6.47
C VAL A 78 0.63 1.07 -6.95
N TYR A 79 0.45 2.36 -6.72
CA TYR A 79 1.47 3.36 -7.04
C TYR A 79 2.78 3.12 -6.28
N GLY A 80 2.72 2.77 -4.99
CA GLY A 80 3.88 2.35 -4.20
C GLY A 80 4.59 1.13 -4.78
N LEU A 81 3.83 0.08 -5.16
CA LEU A 81 4.39 -1.13 -5.77
C LEU A 81 5.02 -0.87 -7.14
N ILE A 82 4.44 0.00 -7.97
CA ILE A 82 5.03 0.40 -9.26
C ILE A 82 6.40 1.07 -9.01
N ASN A 83 6.49 1.97 -8.02
CA ASN A 83 7.75 2.62 -7.67
C ASN A 83 8.79 1.60 -7.19
N ILE A 84 8.42 0.66 -6.31
CA ILE A 84 9.30 -0.41 -5.83
C ILE A 84 9.75 -1.32 -6.99
N ARG A 85 8.84 -1.68 -7.90
CA ARG A 85 9.18 -2.46 -9.09
C ARG A 85 10.23 -1.74 -9.95
N LYS A 86 10.04 -0.43 -10.16
CA LYS A 86 10.99 0.41 -10.92
C LYS A 86 12.35 0.50 -10.22
N LEU A 87 12.37 0.50 -8.89
CA LEU A 87 13.63 0.44 -8.14
C LEU A 87 14.40 -0.86 -8.46
N PHE A 88 13.73 -2.01 -8.41
CA PHE A 88 14.37 -3.30 -8.69
C PHE A 88 14.75 -3.49 -10.16
N SER A 89 14.09 -2.81 -11.11
CA SER A 89 14.54 -2.84 -12.52
C SER A 89 15.90 -2.17 -12.68
N PHE A 90 16.14 -1.04 -12.02
CA PHE A 90 17.46 -0.38 -12.04
C PHE A 90 18.57 -1.22 -11.40
N TYR A 91 18.28 -1.87 -10.27
CA TYR A 91 19.25 -2.78 -9.64
C TYR A 91 19.59 -4.00 -10.50
N LYS A 92 18.65 -4.44 -11.34
CA LYS A 92 18.87 -5.54 -12.29
C LYS A 92 19.86 -5.13 -13.40
N GLU A 93 19.81 -3.88 -13.83
CA GLU A 93 20.76 -3.27 -14.77
C GLU A 93 22.13 -3.01 -14.12
N GLY A 94 22.17 -2.94 -12.79
CA GLY A 94 23.39 -2.68 -12.01
C GLY A 94 23.67 -1.20 -11.80
N VAL A 95 22.68 -0.34 -12.07
CA VAL A 95 22.73 1.07 -11.71
C VAL A 95 22.48 1.19 -10.20
N ILE A 96 23.38 1.88 -9.51
CA ILE A 96 23.29 2.13 -8.07
C ILE A 96 23.54 3.63 -7.86
N PHE A 97 22.84 4.24 -6.90
CA PHE A 97 23.01 5.65 -6.52
C PHE A 97 22.77 6.68 -7.65
N SER A 98 21.70 6.52 -8.44
CA SER A 98 21.28 7.55 -9.39
C SER A 98 20.22 8.49 -8.81
N PHE A 99 20.06 9.66 -9.43
CA PHE A 99 19.01 10.63 -9.06
C PHE A 99 17.60 10.00 -9.13
N GLU A 100 17.38 9.11 -10.09
CA GLU A 100 16.12 8.38 -10.26
C GLU A 100 15.81 7.49 -9.05
N HIS A 101 16.81 6.90 -8.41
CA HIS A 101 16.61 6.09 -7.20
C HIS A 101 16.09 6.97 -6.06
N VAL A 102 16.73 8.11 -5.82
CA VAL A 102 16.29 9.08 -4.80
C VAL A 102 14.85 9.51 -5.05
N ALA A 103 14.52 9.84 -6.31
CA ALA A 103 13.17 10.22 -6.69
C ALA A 103 12.15 9.09 -6.46
N ILE A 104 12.51 7.84 -6.76
CA ILE A 104 11.68 6.66 -6.50
C ILE A 104 11.44 6.50 -4.99
N PHE A 105 12.48 6.56 -4.15
CA PHE A 105 12.33 6.44 -2.70
C PHE A 105 11.42 7.53 -2.12
N LYS A 106 11.59 8.80 -2.54
CA LYS A 106 10.70 9.91 -2.14
C LYS A 106 9.26 9.66 -2.59
N LYS A 107 9.04 9.17 -3.81
CA LYS A 107 7.69 8.84 -4.32
C LYS A 107 7.05 7.67 -3.56
N THR A 108 7.81 6.62 -3.26
CA THR A 108 7.34 5.48 -2.46
C THR A 108 6.94 5.92 -1.05
N SER A 109 7.76 6.73 -0.38
CA SER A 109 7.43 7.26 0.95
C SER A 109 6.13 8.08 0.93
N LYS A 110 5.99 9.00 -0.04
CA LYS A 110 4.75 9.79 -0.21
C LYS A 110 3.53 8.90 -0.49
N ALA A 111 3.71 7.83 -1.27
CA ALA A 111 2.66 6.85 -1.55
C ALA A 111 2.19 6.13 -0.28
N LEU A 112 3.13 5.72 0.58
CA LEU A 112 2.81 5.07 1.86
C LEU A 112 2.08 6.02 2.81
N ILE A 113 2.53 7.28 2.92
CA ILE A 113 1.84 8.30 3.72
C ILE A 113 0.42 8.53 3.19
N GLY A 114 0.27 8.71 1.88
CA GLY A 114 -1.04 8.86 1.23
C GLY A 114 -1.93 7.65 1.45
N TRP A 115 -1.38 6.43 1.37
CA TRP A 115 -2.10 5.19 1.64
C TRP A 115 -2.68 5.18 3.05
N VAL A 116 -1.94 5.62 4.08
CA VAL A 116 -2.44 5.69 5.46
C VAL A 116 -3.67 6.59 5.55
N PHE A 117 -3.61 7.81 5.03
CA PHE A 117 -4.76 8.73 5.05
C PHE A 117 -5.98 8.15 4.31
N LEU A 118 -5.76 7.56 3.14
CA LEU A 118 -6.84 6.94 2.36
C LEU A 118 -7.40 5.69 3.03
N SER A 119 -6.58 4.93 3.78
CA SER A 119 -7.01 3.76 4.53
C SER A 119 -7.91 4.12 5.71
N ILE A 120 -7.60 5.20 6.44
CA ILE A 120 -8.44 5.71 7.54
C ILE A 120 -9.82 6.15 7.01
N LEU A 121 -9.82 6.88 5.88
CA LEU A 121 -11.05 7.29 5.21
C LEU A 121 -11.87 6.07 4.74
N TYR A 122 -11.19 5.07 4.16
CA TYR A 122 -11.83 3.84 3.71
C TYR A 122 -12.43 3.04 4.87
N GLU A 123 -11.70 2.81 5.96
CA GLU A 123 -12.22 2.08 7.12
C GLU A 123 -13.38 2.82 7.78
N SER A 124 -13.31 4.15 7.85
CA SER A 124 -14.42 4.99 8.34
C SER A 124 -15.65 4.85 7.45
N ALA A 125 -15.50 4.98 6.13
CA ALA A 125 -16.60 4.82 5.17
C ALA A 125 -17.17 3.40 5.19
N LYS A 126 -16.29 2.39 5.30
CA LYS A 126 -16.67 0.99 5.43
C LYS A 126 -17.51 0.77 6.68
N SER A 127 -17.10 1.30 7.84
CA SER A 127 -17.86 1.18 9.09
C SER A 127 -19.29 1.72 8.97
N VAL A 128 -19.46 2.87 8.32
CA VAL A 128 -20.76 3.48 8.04
C VAL A 128 -21.55 2.61 7.09
N LEU A 129 -20.94 2.18 5.98
CA LEU A 129 -21.57 1.39 4.94
C LEU A 129 -22.18 0.10 5.48
N PHE A 130 -21.43 -0.60 6.34
CA PHE A 130 -21.91 -1.82 6.98
C PHE A 130 -22.93 -1.52 8.09
N SER A 131 -22.80 -0.42 8.83
CA SER A 131 -23.75 -0.07 9.90
C SER A 131 -25.07 0.52 9.41
N LEU A 132 -25.16 0.99 8.15
CA LEU A 132 -26.41 1.47 7.54
C LEU A 132 -27.49 0.39 7.44
N GLY A 133 -27.10 -0.89 7.43
CA GLY A 133 -28.03 -2.03 7.51
C GLY A 133 -28.69 -2.19 8.87
N ASN A 134 -28.16 -1.55 9.91
CA ASN A 134 -28.70 -1.63 11.26
C ASN A 134 -29.90 -0.69 11.45
N PRO A 135 -30.85 -1.04 12.34
CA PRO A 135 -32.00 -0.19 12.66
C PRO A 135 -31.57 1.20 13.19
N PRO A 136 -32.45 2.22 13.09
CA PRO A 136 -32.19 3.55 13.63
C PRO A 136 -31.79 3.47 15.11
N GLY A 137 -30.65 4.09 15.48
CA GLY A 137 -30.06 4.01 16.82
C GLY A 137 -28.93 2.98 17.00
N GLN A 138 -28.71 2.09 16.01
CA GLN A 138 -27.62 1.09 16.01
C GLN A 138 -26.58 1.33 14.89
N ARG A 139 -26.59 2.52 14.27
CA ARG A 139 -25.59 2.93 13.27
C ARG A 139 -24.33 3.38 13.98
N ILE A 140 -23.19 2.90 13.49
CA ILE A 140 -21.88 3.10 14.14
C ILE A 140 -20.92 3.68 13.11
N ILE A 141 -20.16 4.68 13.55
CA ILE A 141 -19.02 5.21 12.82
C ILE A 141 -17.79 4.80 13.63
N ASN A 142 -16.96 3.94 13.04
CA ASN A 142 -15.67 3.58 13.61
C ASN A 142 -14.56 4.24 12.80
N VAL A 143 -13.75 5.07 13.44
CA VAL A 143 -12.56 5.64 12.79
C VAL A 143 -11.40 4.71 13.08
N GLY A 144 -10.99 3.97 12.04
CA GLY A 144 -9.88 3.03 12.12
C GLY A 144 -8.54 3.77 12.11
N PHE A 145 -7.95 3.95 13.29
CA PHE A 145 -6.52 4.27 13.44
C PHE A 145 -5.91 3.22 14.35
N SER A 146 -5.09 2.34 13.78
CA SER A 146 -4.57 1.17 14.47
C SER A 146 -3.05 1.04 14.31
N SER A 147 -2.48 -0.02 14.90
CA SER A 147 -1.02 -0.23 14.88
C SER A 147 -0.43 -0.32 13.45
N PRO A 148 -1.06 -0.99 12.46
CA PRO A 148 -0.58 -1.02 11.07
C PRO A 148 -0.38 0.36 10.44
N GLU A 149 -1.28 1.31 10.66
CA GLU A 149 -1.16 2.67 10.11
C GLU A 149 0.07 3.38 10.70
N ILE A 150 0.26 3.27 12.03
CA ILE A 150 1.41 3.86 12.72
C ILE A 150 2.71 3.24 12.21
N THR A 151 2.80 1.91 12.14
CA THR A 151 3.98 1.21 11.63
C THR A 151 4.27 1.63 10.19
N THR A 152 3.24 1.78 9.36
CA THR A 152 3.42 2.21 7.96
C THR A 152 3.93 3.64 7.86
N LEU A 153 3.44 4.57 8.69
CA LEU A 153 3.97 5.94 8.76
C LEU A 153 5.44 5.97 9.18
N VAL A 154 5.82 5.16 10.18
CA VAL A 154 7.22 5.05 10.61
C VAL A 154 8.09 4.52 9.48
N VAL A 155 7.67 3.44 8.80
CA VAL A 155 8.38 2.90 7.63
C VAL A 155 8.49 3.95 6.53
N ALA A 156 7.41 4.68 6.23
CA ALA A 156 7.43 5.74 5.23
C ALA A 156 8.41 6.86 5.59
N GLY A 157 8.49 7.25 6.86
CA GLY A 157 9.46 8.21 7.37
C GLY A 157 10.90 7.73 7.22
N ILE A 158 11.18 6.48 7.60
CA ILE A 158 12.51 5.86 7.43
C ILE A 158 12.91 5.84 5.95
N VAL A 159 12.00 5.40 5.07
CA VAL A 159 12.22 5.37 3.62
C VAL A 159 12.48 6.77 3.06
N PHE A 160 11.83 7.80 3.60
CA PHE A 160 12.07 9.19 3.23
C PHE A 160 13.48 9.65 3.61
N VAL A 161 13.91 9.34 4.84
CA VAL A 161 15.25 9.67 5.33
C VAL A 161 16.31 8.93 4.51
N ILE A 162 16.10 7.65 4.20
CA ILE A 162 16.97 6.88 3.31
C ILE A 162 17.10 7.58 1.95
N ALA A 163 16.02 8.14 1.42
CA ALA A 163 16.08 8.88 0.17
C ALA A 163 17.03 10.10 0.24
N TRP A 164 17.05 10.82 1.37
CA TRP A 164 18.00 11.92 1.58
C TRP A 164 19.44 11.43 1.71
N VAL A 165 19.67 10.39 2.53
CA VAL A 165 21.01 9.79 2.69
C VAL A 165 21.56 9.30 1.34
N MET A 166 20.71 8.73 0.49
CA MET A 166 21.10 8.31 -0.86
C MET A 166 21.42 9.48 -1.79
N ASP A 167 20.76 10.63 -1.62
CA ASP A 167 21.06 11.84 -2.40
C ASP A 167 22.43 12.41 -2.03
N GLU A 168 22.75 12.44 -0.73
CA GLU A 168 24.09 12.81 -0.24
C GLU A 168 25.17 11.86 -0.79
N GLY A 169 24.94 10.54 -0.72
CA GLY A 169 25.87 9.55 -1.26
C GLY A 169 26.09 9.69 -2.78
N ARG A 170 25.05 10.08 -3.51
CA ARG A 170 25.15 10.39 -4.95
C ARG A 170 26.03 11.62 -5.20
N ILE A 171 25.82 12.71 -4.45
CA ILE A 171 26.60 13.95 -4.59
C ILE A 171 28.09 13.67 -4.34
N LEU A 172 28.43 12.95 -3.27
CA LEU A 172 29.81 12.57 -2.96
C LEU A 172 30.47 11.75 -4.08
N THR A 173 29.71 10.84 -4.71
CA THR A 173 30.21 10.02 -5.82
C THR A 173 30.48 10.87 -7.07
N GLU A 174 29.67 11.89 -7.32
CA GLU A 174 29.84 12.84 -8.42
C GLU A 174 31.10 13.70 -8.22
N GLU A 175 31.30 14.22 -7.01
CA GLU A 175 32.46 15.05 -6.65
C GLU A 175 33.79 14.29 -6.77
N GLN A 176 33.83 13.04 -6.29
CA GLN A 176 35.01 12.17 -6.43
C GLN A 176 35.38 11.91 -7.89
N ARG A 177 34.41 11.91 -8.81
CA ARG A 177 34.66 11.71 -10.23
C ARG A 177 35.24 12.94 -10.92
N LEU A 178 35.03 14.13 -10.35
CA LEU A 178 35.52 15.41 -10.87
C LEU A 178 36.90 15.80 -10.33
N THR A 179 37.38 15.13 -9.28
CA THR A 179 38.67 15.41 -8.64
C THR A 179 39.75 14.46 -9.18
N VAL A 180 40.11 14.62 -10.46
CA VAL A 180 41.26 13.93 -11.10
C VAL A 180 42.54 14.73 -10.86
#